data_AF-A0AAD6P3C8-F1
#
_entry.id   AF-A0AAD6P3C8-F1
#
_cell.length_a   1.000
_cell.length_b   1.000
_cell.length_c   1.000
_cell.angle_alpha   90.00
_cell.angle_beta   90.00
_cell.angle_gamma   90.00
#
_symmetry.space_group_name_H-M   'P 1'
#
loop_
_entity.id
_entity.type
_entity.pdbx_description
1 polymer ?
#
loop_
_entity_poly.entity_id
_entity_poly.type
_entity_poly.pdbx_seq_one_letter_code
_entity_poly.pdbx_strand_id
1 'polypeptide(L)'
;MRSCAYSIEALNNCVDSENQAPESIKKHLSNICLKVSSNSSCVIKELAKTIKTLKKSSSIDFLVEEMSGAVQDLQNEIKSLPNLLRPAELLLPKSKETEKTTSRNISPGSYSSTEFKAEDDDKAKQNQANMNRIVPSQQDDDRQTEKALERV
;
A
#
# COMPACT_ATOMS: atom_id res chain seq x y z
N MET A 1 1.99 -19.93 10.63
CA MET A 1 1.37 -18.59 10.83
C MET A 1 2.41 -17.49 11.07
N ARG A 2 3.35 -17.60 12.02
CA ARG A 2 4.35 -16.54 12.28
C ARG A 2 5.21 -16.18 11.06
N SER A 3 5.73 -17.16 10.33
CA SER A 3 6.54 -16.90 9.13
C SER A 3 5.76 -16.14 8.05
N CYS A 4 4.50 -16.51 7.81
CA CYS A 4 3.65 -15.80 6.86
C CYS A 4 3.37 -14.36 7.30
N ALA A 5 3.12 -14.13 8.60
CA ALA A 5 2.93 -12.78 9.12
C ALA A 5 4.17 -11.91 8.91
N TYR A 6 5.36 -12.45 9.16
CA TYR A 6 6.63 -11.75 8.88
C TYR A 6 6.81 -11.45 7.39
N SER A 7 6.47 -12.39 6.50
CA SER A 7 6.54 -12.16 5.06
C SER A 7 5.57 -11.07 4.58
N ILE A 8 4.35 -11.01 5.14
CA ILE A 8 3.37 -9.95 4.86
C ILE A 8 3.91 -8.60 5.34
N GLU A 9 4.48 -8.55 6.53
CA GLU A 9 5.09 -7.33 7.09
C GLU A 9 6.26 -6.84 6.22
N ALA A 10 7.18 -7.73 5.86
CA ALA A 10 8.29 -7.40 4.97
C ALA A 10 7.81 -6.91 3.59
N LEU A 11 6.75 -7.51 3.05
CA LEU A 11 6.13 -7.09 1.80
C LEU A 11 5.54 -5.68 1.93
N ASN A 12 4.78 -5.41 2.98
CA ASN A 12 4.19 -4.09 3.23
C ASN A 12 5.28 -3.02 3.43
N ASN A 13 6.33 -3.32 4.20
CA ASN A 13 7.46 -2.41 4.38
C ASN A 13 8.18 -2.09 3.07
N CYS A 14 8.25 -3.04 2.13
CA CYS A 14 8.80 -2.81 0.79
C CYS A 14 7.92 -1.84 -0.01
N VAL A 15 6.61 -1.99 0.08
CA VAL A 15 5.63 -1.11 -0.59
C VAL A 15 5.68 0.31 -0.03
N ASP A 16 5.78 0.44 1.29
CA ASP A 16 5.80 1.72 1.99
C ASP A 16 7.17 2.40 1.95
N SER A 17 8.22 1.67 1.54
CA SER A 17 9.57 2.23 1.42
C SER A 17 9.64 3.32 0.36
N GLU A 18 10.43 4.35 0.64
CA GLU A 18 10.72 5.42 -0.31
C GLU A 18 11.70 4.90 -1.37
N ASN A 19 11.15 4.39 -2.47
CA ASN A 19 11.90 3.84 -3.59
C ASN A 19 12.00 4.84 -4.77
N GLN A 20 13.12 4.80 -5.48
CA GLN A 20 13.43 5.65 -6.66
C GLN A 20 12.76 5.15 -7.95
N ALA A 21 11.66 4.40 -7.85
CA ALA A 21 10.97 3.82 -8.99
C ALA A 21 10.00 4.82 -9.64
N PRO A 22 9.71 4.70 -10.95
CA PRO A 22 8.65 5.50 -11.58
C PRO A 22 7.31 5.32 -10.85
N GLU A 23 6.60 6.42 -10.58
CA GLU A 23 5.38 6.42 -9.78
C GLU A 23 4.27 5.49 -10.32
N SER A 24 4.16 5.35 -11.64
CA SER A 24 3.20 4.42 -12.26
C SER A 24 3.48 2.96 -11.89
N ILE A 25 4.76 2.56 -11.93
CA ILE A 25 5.22 1.21 -11.59
C ILE A 25 5.08 0.98 -10.09
N LYS A 26 5.49 1.97 -9.28
CA LYS A 26 5.38 1.93 -7.82
C LYS A 26 3.92 1.73 -7.40
N LYS A 27 2.99 2.52 -7.93
CA LYS A 27 1.56 2.43 -7.63
C LYS A 27 0.97 1.09 -8.04
N HIS A 28 1.29 0.61 -9.24
CA HIS A 28 0.77 -0.67 -9.74
C HIS A 28 1.26 -1.85 -8.89
N LEU A 29 2.56 -1.90 -8.63
CA LEU A 29 3.17 -2.93 -7.78
C LEU A 29 2.66 -2.85 -6.34
N SER A 30 2.54 -1.65 -5.78
CA SER A 30 1.96 -1.40 -4.45
C SER A 30 0.57 -2.00 -4.33
N ASN A 31 -0.32 -1.74 -5.29
CA ASN A 31 -1.67 -2.26 -5.28
C ASN A 31 -1.71 -3.81 -5.30
N ILE A 32 -0.87 -4.43 -6.14
CA ILE A 32 -0.79 -5.89 -6.21
C ILE A 32 -0.21 -6.48 -4.91
N CYS A 33 0.84 -5.89 -4.36
CA CYS A 33 1.42 -6.30 -3.08
C CYS A 33 0.41 -6.18 -1.93
N LEU A 34 -0.36 -5.08 -1.87
CA LEU A 34 -1.44 -4.90 -0.89
C LEU A 34 -2.54 -5.97 -1.04
N LYS A 35 -2.91 -6.30 -2.28
CA LYS A 35 -3.86 -7.41 -2.57
C LYS A 35 -3.34 -8.74 -2.04
N VAL A 36 -2.07 -9.08 -2.30
CA VAL A 36 -1.42 -10.29 -1.77
C VAL A 36 -1.43 -10.31 -0.24
N SER A 37 -0.96 -9.23 0.39
CA SER A 37 -0.94 -9.08 1.85
C SER A 37 -2.32 -9.24 2.49
N SER A 38 -3.34 -8.64 1.89
CA SER A 38 -4.73 -8.74 2.35
C SER A 38 -5.25 -10.17 2.25
N ASN A 39 -5.10 -10.82 1.08
CA ASN A 39 -5.56 -12.19 0.86
C ASN A 39 -4.84 -13.18 1.80
N SER A 40 -3.52 -13.05 1.96
CA SER A 40 -2.76 -13.86 2.91
C SER A 40 -3.20 -13.64 4.36
N SER A 41 -3.51 -12.40 4.76
CA SER A 41 -4.06 -12.10 6.09
C SER A 41 -5.41 -12.79 6.31
N CYS A 42 -6.30 -12.78 5.30
CA CYS A 42 -7.58 -13.48 5.34
C CYS A 42 -7.42 -14.99 5.52
N VAL A 43 -6.51 -15.62 4.75
CA VAL A 43 -6.18 -17.06 4.89
C VAL A 43 -5.68 -17.37 6.30
N ILE A 44 -4.74 -16.58 6.84
CA ILE A 44 -4.20 -16.79 8.20
C ILE A 44 -5.31 -16.64 9.24
N LYS A 45 -6.19 -15.64 9.10
CA LYS A 45 -7.32 -15.41 10.02
C LYS A 45 -8.30 -16.58 10.00
N GLU A 46 -8.69 -17.08 8.82
CA GLU A 46 -9.59 -18.23 8.76
C GLU A 46 -8.94 -19.53 9.23
N LEU A 47 -7.65 -19.73 8.94
CA LEU A 47 -6.90 -20.86 9.48
C LEU A 47 -6.86 -20.80 11.02
N ALA A 48 -6.61 -19.62 11.59
CA ALA A 48 -6.62 -19.43 13.04
C ALA A 48 -8.00 -19.73 13.66
N LYS A 49 -9.09 -19.31 13.01
CA LYS A 49 -10.47 -19.64 13.44
C LYS A 49 -10.76 -21.13 13.36
N THR A 50 -10.35 -21.78 12.28
CA THR A 50 -10.48 -23.24 12.06
C THR A 50 -9.78 -24.00 13.20
N ILE A 51 -8.54 -23.63 13.52
CA ILE A 51 -7.77 -24.23 14.62
C ILE A 51 -8.45 -23.95 15.98
N LYS A 52 -8.89 -22.71 16.23
CA LYS A 52 -9.53 -22.33 17.50
C LYS A 52 -10.86 -23.06 17.74
N THR A 53 -11.62 -23.29 16.68
CA THR A 53 -12.95 -23.90 16.78
C THR A 53 -12.94 -25.42 16.53
N LEU A 54 -11.83 -25.95 16.01
CA LEU A 54 -11.67 -27.33 15.55
C LEU A 54 -12.72 -27.76 14.51
N LYS A 55 -13.35 -26.79 13.85
CA LYS A 55 -14.34 -27.01 12.79
C LYS A 55 -13.68 -26.80 11.45
N LYS A 56 -14.09 -27.57 10.45
CA LYS A 56 -13.67 -27.33 9.06
C LYS A 56 -14.19 -25.98 8.59
N SER A 57 -13.34 -25.22 7.90
CA SER A 57 -13.74 -23.99 7.23
C SER A 57 -14.34 -24.32 5.86
N SER A 58 -15.45 -23.66 5.51
CA SER A 58 -16.07 -23.74 4.20
C SER A 58 -15.51 -22.73 3.19
N SER A 59 -14.70 -21.78 3.65
CA SER A 59 -14.17 -20.67 2.83
C SER A 59 -12.67 -20.71 2.61
N ILE A 60 -11.94 -21.56 3.35
CA ILE A 60 -10.47 -21.58 3.31
C ILE A 60 -9.92 -21.92 1.92
N ASP A 61 -10.54 -22.86 1.21
CA ASP A 61 -10.10 -23.28 -0.12
C ASP A 61 -10.22 -22.13 -1.13
N PHE A 62 -11.35 -21.42 -1.11
CA PHE A 62 -11.58 -20.22 -1.92
C PHE A 62 -10.57 -19.11 -1.59
N LEU A 63 -10.31 -18.85 -0.30
CA LEU A 63 -9.33 -17.84 0.10
C LEU A 63 -7.90 -18.18 -0.34
N VAL A 64 -7.55 -19.47 -0.34
CA VAL A 64 -6.25 -19.95 -0.84
C VAL A 64 -6.16 -19.76 -2.35
N GLU A 65 -7.22 -20.04 -3.10
CA GLU A 65 -7.28 -19.79 -4.54
C GLU A 65 -7.08 -18.30 -4.85
N GLU A 66 -7.84 -17.42 -4.18
CA GLU A 66 -7.72 -15.95 -4.33
C GLU A 66 -6.32 -15.44 -3.97
N MET A 67 -5.72 -15.97 -2.91
CA MET A 67 -4.34 -15.65 -2.54
C MET A 67 -3.36 -16.12 -3.62
N SER A 68 -3.54 -17.33 -4.14
CA SER A 68 -2.67 -17.89 -5.17
C SER A 68 -2.74 -17.10 -6.48
N GLY A 69 -3.94 -16.65 -6.87
CA GLY A 69 -4.15 -15.78 -8.03
C GLY A 69 -3.45 -14.43 -7.85
N ALA A 70 -3.60 -13.79 -6.69
CA ALA A 70 -2.90 -12.54 -6.40
C ALA A 70 -1.37 -12.69 -6.43
N VAL A 71 -0.84 -13.82 -5.94
CA VAL A 71 0.60 -14.11 -6.02
C VAL A 71 1.04 -14.33 -7.46
N GLN A 72 0.22 -14.98 -8.29
CA GLN A 72 0.50 -15.17 -9.71
C GLN A 72 0.52 -13.82 -10.45
N ASP A 73 -0.45 -12.94 -10.17
CA ASP A 73 -0.49 -11.56 -10.70
C ASP A 73 0.82 -10.83 -10.38
N LEU A 74 1.26 -10.88 -9.12
CA LEU A 74 2.50 -10.25 -8.68
C LEU A 74 3.73 -10.79 -9.43
N GLN A 75 3.82 -12.11 -9.57
CA GLN A 75 4.92 -12.73 -10.31
C GLN A 75 4.93 -12.34 -11.78
N ASN A 76 3.76 -12.27 -12.41
CA ASN A 76 3.63 -11.87 -13.81
C ASN A 76 4.06 -10.42 -14.00
N GLU A 77 3.69 -9.55 -13.06
CA GLU A 77 4.09 -8.15 -13.09
C GLU A 77 5.61 -8.01 -12.93
N ILE A 78 6.21 -8.67 -11.94
CA ILE A 78 7.67 -8.64 -11.75
C ILE A 78 8.42 -9.14 -12.99
N LYS A 79 7.87 -10.15 -13.70
CA LYS A 79 8.43 -10.65 -14.97
C LYS A 79 8.24 -9.68 -16.13
N SER A 80 7.21 -8.83 -16.11
CA SER A 80 6.95 -7.82 -17.14
C SER A 80 7.77 -6.54 -16.93
N LEU A 81 8.15 -6.22 -15.68
CA LEU A 81 8.88 -5.00 -15.30
C LEU A 81 10.11 -4.71 -16.17
N PRO A 82 11.01 -5.67 -16.49
CA PRO A 82 12.16 -5.40 -17.35
C PRO A 82 11.78 -4.87 -18.74
N ASN A 83 10.62 -5.27 -19.27
CA ASN A 83 10.12 -4.78 -20.55
C ASN A 83 9.57 -3.35 -20.45
N LEU A 84 9.03 -2.98 -19.28
CA LEU A 84 8.51 -1.64 -19.00
C LEU A 84 9.63 -0.63 -18.69
N LEU A 85 10.75 -1.11 -18.13
CA LEU A 85 11.91 -0.31 -17.75
C LEU A 85 12.95 -0.20 -18.87
N ARG A 86 12.79 -0.94 -19.97
CA ARG A 86 13.64 -0.76 -21.15
C ARG A 86 13.46 0.68 -21.62
N PRO A 87 14.55 1.47 -21.74
CA PRO A 87 14.45 2.79 -22.32
C PRO A 87 13.77 2.64 -23.68
N ALA A 88 12.65 3.34 -23.87
CA ALA A 88 12.12 3.55 -25.21
C ALA A 88 13.30 4.11 -26.01
N GLU A 89 13.82 3.30 -26.91
CA GLU A 89 14.96 3.62 -27.73
C GLU A 89 14.52 4.75 -28.64
N LEU A 90 14.66 5.95 -28.10
CA LEU A 90 14.85 7.25 -28.68
C LEU A 90 14.87 7.19 -30.21
N LEU A 91 13.69 7.02 -30.81
CA LEU A 91 13.44 7.39 -32.19
C LEU A 91 13.34 8.92 -32.21
N LEU A 92 14.46 9.59 -31.92
CA LEU A 92 14.67 10.92 -32.45
C LEU A 92 14.68 10.77 -33.98
N PRO A 93 13.92 11.61 -34.70
CA PRO A 93 13.91 11.59 -36.15
C PRO A 93 15.33 11.89 -36.64
N LYS A 94 15.91 10.97 -37.40
CA LYS A 94 17.14 11.25 -38.14
C LYS A 94 16.83 12.34 -39.15
N SER A 95 17.22 13.57 -38.81
CA SER A 95 17.27 14.70 -39.73
C SER A 95 18.00 14.29 -41.00
N LYS A 96 17.31 14.39 -42.13
CA LYS A 96 17.89 14.45 -43.46
C LYS A 96 17.39 15.78 -44.03
N GLU A 97 18.22 16.81 -43.97
CA GLU A 97 18.02 17.95 -44.85
C GLU A 97 18.21 17.50 -46.29
N THR A 98 17.26 17.81 -47.15
CA THR A 98 17.49 18.31 -48.52
C THR A 98 16.22 19.02 -48.99
N GLU A 99 16.31 20.35 -49.00
CA GLU A 99 15.64 21.35 -49.84
C GLU A 99 14.60 20.88 -50.88
N LYS A 100 13.41 21.52 -50.90
CA LYS A 100 12.91 22.32 -52.05
C LYS A 100 11.59 23.07 -51.73
N THR A 101 11.70 24.40 -51.68
CA THR A 101 10.79 25.43 -52.21
C THR A 101 9.26 25.22 -52.13
N THR A 102 8.53 26.17 -51.50
CA THR A 102 7.58 27.11 -52.17
C THR A 102 6.47 27.63 -51.23
N SER A 103 6.46 28.96 -51.05
CA SER A 103 5.34 29.89 -50.80
C SER A 103 4.43 29.80 -49.56
N ARG A 104 4.67 30.80 -48.68
CA ARG A 104 3.80 31.96 -48.35
C ARG A 104 2.44 31.76 -47.63
N ASN A 105 2.26 32.63 -46.61
CA ASN A 105 1.02 33.23 -46.05
C ASN A 105 0.28 32.36 -44.98
N ILE A 106 -0.17 32.80 -43.79
CA ILE A 106 -0.38 34.10 -43.10
C ILE A 106 -0.37 33.82 -41.56
N SER A 107 0.02 34.79 -40.71
CA SER A 107 -0.21 34.82 -39.24
C SER A 107 -1.66 35.28 -38.90
N PRO A 108 -2.14 35.48 -37.65
CA PRO A 108 -1.62 35.20 -36.30
C PRO A 108 -2.66 34.58 -35.33
N GLY A 109 -2.23 34.26 -34.09
CA GLY A 109 -3.12 34.01 -32.94
C GLY A 109 -2.82 32.68 -32.26
N SER A 110 -2.66 32.56 -30.95
CA SER A 110 -2.92 33.48 -29.85
C SER A 110 -2.18 32.94 -28.62
N TYR A 111 -1.63 33.87 -27.85
CA TYR A 111 -1.02 33.64 -26.55
C TYR A 111 -2.01 32.99 -25.57
N SER A 112 -1.56 31.99 -24.82
CA SER A 112 -1.90 31.89 -23.40
C SER A 112 -0.75 31.21 -22.65
N SER A 113 0.11 32.04 -22.08
CA SER A 113 0.80 31.70 -20.83
C SER A 113 -0.19 31.92 -19.70
N THR A 114 -0.42 30.89 -18.89
CA THR A 114 -0.75 31.03 -17.47
C THR A 114 0.04 29.92 -16.78
N GLU A 115 1.28 30.18 -16.38
CA GLU A 115 1.64 30.71 -15.06
C GLU A 115 1.37 29.68 -13.96
N PHE A 116 2.42 28.86 -13.74
CA PHE A 116 2.57 27.98 -12.60
C PHE A 116 2.80 28.87 -11.38
N LYS A 117 1.81 28.93 -10.48
CA LYS A 117 1.98 29.55 -9.16
C LYS A 117 2.21 28.45 -8.13
N ALA A 118 3.45 28.41 -7.66
CA ALA A 118 3.87 27.71 -6.46
C ALA A 118 3.53 28.54 -5.21
N GLU A 119 3.64 27.88 -4.05
CA GLU A 119 3.75 28.43 -2.68
C GLU A 119 2.45 28.98 -2.05
N ASP A 120 2.13 28.76 -0.77
CA ASP A 120 2.66 27.89 0.28
C ASP A 120 1.67 27.92 1.47
N ASP A 121 1.91 27.07 2.46
CA ASP A 121 1.61 27.24 3.89
C ASP A 121 0.20 27.69 4.35
N ASP A 122 -0.56 26.76 4.95
CA ASP A 122 -1.03 26.92 6.33
C ASP A 122 -1.56 25.57 6.89
N LYS A 123 -0.72 24.86 7.66
CA LYS A 123 -1.24 24.04 8.77
C LYS A 123 -0.16 23.72 9.81
N ALA A 124 0.39 24.77 10.40
CA ALA A 124 1.09 24.68 11.67
C ALA A 124 0.10 24.76 12.84
N LYS A 125 -0.34 23.61 13.37
CA LYS A 125 -0.72 23.34 14.80
C LYS A 125 -0.69 21.82 15.01
N GLN A 126 0.46 21.20 15.24
CA GLN A 126 1.19 21.11 16.51
C GLN A 126 0.29 21.08 17.76
N ASN A 127 -0.02 19.85 18.17
CA ASN A 127 0.21 19.28 19.52
C ASN A 127 -0.15 20.15 20.74
N GLN A 128 -1.13 19.70 21.54
CA GLN A 128 -0.94 19.38 22.99
C GLN A 128 -2.29 19.18 23.69
N ALA A 129 -2.65 17.91 23.93
CA ALA A 129 -3.58 17.36 24.94
C ALA A 129 -3.97 15.97 24.41
N ASN A 130 -3.66 14.83 25.04
CA ASN A 130 -3.97 14.50 26.42
C ASN A 130 -3.20 13.21 26.77
N MET A 131 -1.95 13.34 27.20
CA MET A 131 -1.29 12.32 28.00
C MET A 131 -1.84 12.46 29.42
N ASN A 132 -2.91 11.73 29.71
CA ASN A 132 -3.32 11.20 31.04
C ASN A 132 -4.80 10.78 31.01
N ARG A 133 -5.09 9.59 30.48
CA ARG A 133 -6.31 8.86 30.84
C ARG A 133 -6.13 7.34 30.78
N ILE A 134 -5.08 6.85 31.42
CA ILE A 134 -5.03 5.47 31.90
C ILE A 134 -4.52 5.53 33.35
N VAL A 135 -5.46 5.72 34.28
CA VAL A 135 -5.42 5.00 35.54
C VAL A 135 -6.76 4.29 35.60
N PRO A 136 -6.82 2.96 35.42
CA PRO A 136 -7.92 2.22 36.00
C PRO A 136 -7.75 2.34 37.51
N SER A 137 -8.77 2.88 38.16
CA SER A 137 -8.95 2.82 39.61
C SER A 137 -8.99 1.35 40.03
N GLN A 138 -7.83 0.76 40.33
CA GLN A 138 -7.72 -0.42 41.17
C GLN A 138 -7.77 0.06 42.62
N GLN A 139 -8.98 0.31 43.10
CA GLN A 139 -9.20 0.51 44.52
C GLN A 139 -10.63 0.10 44.84
N ASP A 140 -10.91 -1.21 44.76
CA ASP A 140 -12.13 -1.80 45.36
C ASP A 140 -12.11 -3.34 45.49
N ASP A 141 -10.95 -4.03 45.42
CA ASP A 141 -10.92 -5.50 45.61
C ASP A 141 -10.35 -5.98 46.96
N ASP A 142 -9.77 -5.10 47.79
CA ASP A 142 -9.21 -5.50 49.10
C ASP A 142 -10.20 -5.37 50.27
N ARG A 143 -11.49 -5.13 50.00
CA ARG A 143 -12.54 -5.02 51.05
C ARG A 143 -13.71 -5.99 50.85
N GLN A 144 -13.46 -7.16 50.28
CA GLN A 144 -14.43 -8.28 50.33
C GLN A 144 -13.85 -9.61 50.80
N THR A 145 -12.53 -9.71 51.01
CA THR A 145 -11.90 -10.92 51.57
C THR A 145 -11.84 -10.94 53.11
N GLU A 146 -12.08 -9.81 53.79
CA GLU A 146 -12.13 -9.72 55.27
C GLU A 146 -13.56 -9.64 55.83
N LYS A 147 -14.53 -10.32 55.19
CA LYS A 147 -15.88 -10.53 55.77
C LYS A 147 -16.42 -11.95 55.61
N ALA A 148 -15.62 -12.87 55.08
CA ALA A 148 -16.00 -14.27 54.89
C ALA A 148 -15.48 -15.22 55.99
N LEU A 149 -14.69 -14.74 56.96
CA LEU A 149 -14.07 -15.59 58.00
C LEU A 149 -14.64 -15.40 59.42
N GLU A 150 -15.79 -14.73 59.58
CA GLU A 150 -16.44 -14.53 60.88
C GLU A 150 -17.85 -15.15 60.96
N ARG A 151 -18.12 -16.18 60.16
CA ARG A 151 -19.35 -17.00 60.24
C ARG A 151 -19.07 -18.50 60.28
N VAL A 152 -18.08 -18.91 61.07
CA VAL A 152 -17.94 -20.30 61.53
C VAL A 152 -18.06 -20.30 63.04
#